data_AF-A0A950VWF5-F1
#
_entry.id   AF-A0A950VWF5-F1
#
_cell.length_a   1.000
_cell.length_b   1.000
_cell.length_c   1.000
_cell.angle_alpha   90.00
_cell.angle_beta   90.00
_cell.angle_gamma   90.00
#
_symmetry.space_group_name_H-M   'P 1'
#
loop_
_entity.id
_entity.type
_entity.pdbx_description
1 polymer ?
#
loop_
_entity_poly.entity_id
_entity_poly.type
_entity_poly.pdbx_seq_one_letter_code
_entity_poly.pdbx_strand_id
1 'polypeptide(L)' 'FILRGLPIRWSLNVPDNLFVYEKTKDADGMDRYTFYGKGWGHGIGFCQVGAYGMATAGWTAQQILTHYYTGIEIVPMK' A
#
# COMPACT_ATOMS: atom_id res chain seq x y z
N PHE A 1 10.40 11.26 22.01
CA PHE A 1 9.53 11.87 20.97
C PHE A 1 8.46 10.85 20.57
N ILE A 2 7.29 11.28 20.10
CA ILE A 2 6.19 10.38 19.70
C ILE A 2 6.04 10.47 18.18
N LEU A 3 6.14 9.33 17.49
CA LEU A 3 5.85 9.23 16.06
C LEU A 3 4.37 8.87 15.83
N ARG A 4 3.74 9.46 14.82
CA ARG A 4 2.34 9.20 14.44
C ARG A 4 2.22 9.17 12.92
N GLY A 5 1.49 8.21 12.36
CA GLY A 5 1.22 8.14 10.92
C GLY A 5 2.47 7.89 10.06
N LEU A 6 2.59 8.62 8.94
CA LEU A 6 3.65 8.44 7.93
C LEU A 6 5.09 8.42 8.48
N PRO A 7 5.47 9.27 9.45
CA PRO A 7 6.78 9.18 10.11
C PRO A 7 7.14 7.79 10.64
N ILE A 8 6.18 6.98 11.10
CA ILE A 8 6.43 5.62 11.57
C ILE A 8 6.93 4.75 10.40
N ARG A 9 6.24 4.84 9.25
CA ARG A 9 6.58 4.09 8.05
C ARG A 9 7.99 4.37 7.56
N TRP A 10 8.36 5.64 7.49
CA TRP A 10 9.69 6.04 7.03
C TRP A 10 10.79 5.68 8.02
N SER A 11 10.53 5.86 9.32
CA SER A 11 11.54 5.59 10.36
C SER A 11 11.86 4.10 10.48
N LEU A 12 10.87 3.24 10.25
CA LEU A 12 11.00 1.78 10.36
C LEU A 12 11.19 1.10 9.00
N ASN A 13 11.21 1.86 7.90
CA ASN A 13 11.27 1.36 6.53
C ASN A 13 10.24 0.25 6.23
N VAL A 14 9.01 0.40 6.73
CA VAL A 14 7.95 -0.60 6.50
C VAL A 14 7.21 -0.35 5.18
N PRO A 15 6.68 -1.41 4.52
CA PRO A 15 6.12 -1.29 3.17
C PRO A 15 4.86 -0.42 3.05
N ASP A 16 4.01 -0.43 4.08
CA ASP A 16 2.72 0.25 4.13
C ASP A 16 2.49 0.94 5.48
N ASN A 17 1.38 1.69 5.59
CA ASN A 17 0.92 2.24 6.88
C ASN A 17 -0.07 1.31 7.60
N LEU A 18 -0.54 0.26 6.91
CA LEU A 18 -1.53 -0.68 7.40
C LEU A 18 -0.82 -1.98 7.79
N PHE A 19 -0.24 -1.98 8.98
CA PHE A 19 0.43 -3.14 9.53
C PHE A 19 -0.08 -3.46 10.92
N VAL A 20 0.10 -4.72 11.31
CA VAL A 20 0.10 -5.16 12.70
C VAL A 20 1.53 -5.50 13.09
N TYR A 21 1.82 -5.52 14.39
CA TYR A 21 3.12 -5.94 14.87
C TYR A 21 2.97 -6.99 15.97
N GLU A 22 3.97 -7.83 16.06
CA GLU A 22 4.14 -8.79 17.14
C GLU A 22 5.43 -8.46 17.90
N LYS A 23 5.36 -8.50 19.23
CA LYS A 23 6.52 -8.32 20.10
C LYS A 23 6.92 -9.67 20.68
N THR A 24 8.17 -10.06 20.45
CA THR A 24 8.77 -11.29 21.01
C THR A 24 10.08 -10.98 21.72
N LYS A 25 10.65 -12.00 22.36
CA LYS A 25 12.01 -11.96 22.93
C LYS A 25 12.94 -12.76 22.02
N ASP A 26 14.13 -12.25 21.73
CA ASP A 26 15.16 -13.03 21.07
C ASP A 26 15.94 -13.93 22.06
N ALA A 27 16.93 -14.66 21.55
CA ALA A 27 17.73 -15.60 22.35
C ALA A 27 18.48 -14.93 23.51
N ASP A 28 18.78 -13.63 23.37
CA ASP A 28 19.50 -12.83 24.36
C ASP A 28 18.54 -12.05 25.29
N GLY A 29 17.23 -12.26 25.14
CA GLY A 29 16.19 -11.59 25.93
C GLY A 29 15.90 -10.14 25.50
N MET A 30 16.41 -9.70 24.35
CA MET A 30 16.07 -8.40 23.78
C MET A 30 14.68 -8.42 23.14
N ASP A 31 14.03 -7.26 23.13
CA ASP A 31 12.74 -7.07 22.50
C ASP A 31 12.90 -7.09 20.97
N ARG A 32 12.19 -8.01 20.32
CA ARG A 32 12.08 -8.08 18.85
C ARG A 32 10.68 -7.68 18.43
N TYR A 33 10.61 -6.88 17.38
CA TYR A 33 9.35 -6.44 16.77
C TYR A 33 9.29 -6.93 15.33
N THR A 34 8.27 -7.73 15.01
CA THR A 34 7.99 -8.19 13.65
C THR A 34 6.76 -7.47 13.14
N PHE A 35 6.87 -6.81 11.97
CA PHE A 35 5.78 -6.08 11.34
C PHE A 35 5.18 -6.92 10.21
N TYR A 36 3.86 -7.01 10.17
CA TYR A 36 3.10 -7.70 9.13
C TYR A 36 2.17 -6.70 8.44
N GLY A 37 2.46 -6.38 7.18
CA GLY A 37 1.64 -5.54 6.31
C GLY A 37 0.78 -6.35 5.34
N LYS A 38 -0.05 -5.67 4.55
CA LYS A 38 -0.89 -6.29 3.50
C LYS A 38 -0.71 -5.67 2.12
N GLY A 39 0.09 -4.63 2.00
CA GLY A 39 0.34 -3.99 0.72
C GLY A 39 1.72 -3.34 0.64
N TRP A 40 1.92 -2.59 -0.44
CA TRP A 40 3.13 -1.83 -0.67
C TRP A 40 2.81 -0.50 -1.32
N GLY A 41 3.17 0.59 -0.66
CA GLY A 41 2.84 1.95 -1.11
C GLY A 41 1.93 2.70 -0.15
N HIS A 42 1.42 3.84 -0.60
CA HIS A 42 0.58 4.71 0.22
C HIS A 42 -0.91 4.37 0.17
N GLY A 43 -1.33 3.48 -0.75
CA GLY A 43 -2.70 2.96 -0.80
C GLY A 43 -3.77 3.93 -1.29
N ILE A 44 -3.39 4.95 -2.08
CA ILE A 44 -4.34 5.96 -2.61
C ILE A 44 -4.31 5.91 -4.14
N GLY A 45 -5.49 5.98 -4.76
CA GLY A 45 -5.64 6.00 -6.21
C GLY A 45 -5.44 4.62 -6.81
N PHE A 46 -4.40 4.46 -7.64
CA PHE A 46 -4.24 3.31 -8.52
C PHE A 46 -3.36 2.19 -7.93
N CYS A 47 -3.93 1.00 -7.73
CA CYS A 47 -3.16 -0.19 -7.36
C CYS A 47 -2.65 -0.88 -8.62
N GLN A 48 -1.32 -0.86 -8.84
CA GLN A 48 -0.70 -1.43 -10.05
C GLN A 48 -0.97 -2.92 -10.21
N VAL A 49 -0.85 -3.69 -9.13
CA VAL A 49 -1.12 -5.15 -9.14
C VAL A 49 -2.60 -5.43 -9.39
N GLY A 50 -3.50 -4.63 -8.81
CA GLY A 50 -4.93 -4.76 -9.06
C GLY A 50 -5.31 -4.40 -10.50
N ALA A 51 -4.70 -3.36 -11.07
CA ALA A 51 -4.86 -3.01 -12.48
C ALA A 51 -4.36 -4.11 -13.41
N TYR A 52 -3.20 -4.72 -13.11
CA TYR A 52 -2.71 -5.89 -13.84
C TYR A 52 -3.73 -7.03 -13.78
N GLY A 53 -4.26 -7.36 -12.60
CA GLY A 53 -5.30 -8.37 -12.44
C GLY A 53 -6.56 -8.07 -13.28
N MET A 54 -7.05 -6.84 -13.25
CA MET A 54 -8.20 -6.42 -14.06
C MET A 54 -7.91 -6.52 -15.57
N ALA A 55 -6.72 -6.11 -16.01
CA ALA A 55 -6.32 -6.25 -17.41
C ALA A 55 -6.27 -7.72 -17.84
N THR A 56 -5.72 -8.61 -17.00
CA THR A 56 -5.72 -10.06 -17.26
C THR A 56 -7.14 -10.66 -17.29
N ALA A 57 -8.09 -10.03 -16.59
CA ALA A 57 -9.50 -10.38 -16.63
C ALA A 57 -10.26 -9.73 -17.82
N GLY A 58 -9.56 -9.05 -18.73
CA GLY A 58 -10.15 -8.48 -19.96
C GLY A 58 -10.68 -7.05 -19.82
N TRP A 59 -10.40 -6.35 -18.71
CA TRP A 59 -10.82 -4.96 -18.55
C TRP A 59 -10.01 -4.03 -19.44
N THR A 60 -10.66 -3.02 -20.01
CA THR A 60 -9.99 -1.97 -20.77
C THR A 60 -9.31 -0.97 -19.83
N ALA A 61 -8.31 -0.23 -20.35
CA ALA A 61 -7.65 0.82 -19.58
C ALA A 61 -8.64 1.85 -19.02
N GLN A 62 -9.67 2.21 -19.79
CA GLN A 62 -10.73 3.13 -19.37
C GLN A 62 -11.53 2.59 -18.18
N GLN A 63 -11.88 1.30 -18.19
CA GLN A 63 -12.59 0.66 -17.07
C GLN A 63 -11.73 0.61 -15.82
N ILE A 64 -10.43 0.27 -15.97
CA ILE A 64 -9.47 0.24 -14.86
C ILE A 64 -9.30 1.63 -14.24
N LEU A 65 -9.13 2.67 -15.07
CA LEU A 65 -8.94 4.04 -14.59
C LEU A 65 -10.18 4.58 -13.88
N THR A 66 -11.38 4.35 -14.44
CA THR A 66 -12.64 4.80 -13.82
C THR A 66 -13.01 4.00 -12.56
N HIS A 67 -12.48 2.79 -12.39
CA HIS A 67 -12.56 2.03 -11.13
C HIS A 67 -11.72 2.67 -10.02
N TYR A 68 -10.47 3.06 -10.31
CA TYR A 68 -9.58 3.64 -9.29
C TYR A 68 -9.79 5.13 -9.04
N TYR A 69 -10.28 5.85 -10.04
CA TYR A 69 -10.51 7.29 -9.98
C TYR A 69 -11.98 7.57 -10.27
N THR A 70 -12.76 7.77 -9.21
CA THR A 70 -14.21 7.98 -9.34
C THR A 70 -14.51 9.37 -9.89
N GLY A 71 -15.45 9.45 -10.84
CA GLY A 71 -15.91 10.73 -11.40
C GLY A 71 -14.95 11.41 -12.37
N ILE A 72 -13.95 10.70 -12.91
CA ILE A 72 -13.04 11.24 -13.92
C ILE A 72 -13.62 11.13 -15.34
N GLU A 73 -13.14 12.00 -16.23
CA GLU A 73 -13.31 11.90 -17.68
C GLU A 73 -11.93 11.68 -18.33
N ILE A 74 -11.88 10.81 -19.34
CA ILE A 74 -10.65 10.54 -20.09
C ILE A 74 -10.70 11.34 -21.38
N VAL A 75 -9.78 12.29 -21.53
CA VAL A 75 -9.69 13.19 -22.69
C VAL A 75 -8.36 12.98 -23.43
N PRO A 76 -8.33 13.15 -24.77
CA PRO A 76 -7.08 13.13 -25.51
C PRO A 76 -6.17 14.29 -25.08
N MET A 77 -4.86 14.04 -25.05
CA MET A 77 -3.89 15.09 -24.81
C MET A 77 -3.89 16.04 -26.02
N LYS A 78 -3.94 17.36 -25.75
CA LYS A 78 -3.84 18.40 -26.79
C LYS A 78 -2.39 18.64 -27.20
#